data_AF-A0A5S3YTE7-F1
#
_entry.id   AF-A0A5S3YTE7-F1
#
_cell.length_a   1.000
_cell.length_b   1.000
_cell.length_c   1.000
_cell.angle_alpha   90.00
_cell.angle_beta   90.00
_cell.angle_gamma   90.00
#
_symmetry.space_group_name_H-M   'P 1'
#
loop_
_entity.id
_entity.type
_entity.pdbx_description
1 polymer ?
#
loop_
_entity_poly.entity_id
_entity_poly.type
_entity_poly.pdbx_seq_one_letter_code
_entity_poly.pdbx_strand_id
1 'polypeptide(L)'
;MLDHHDDKKHKLRAKRPLRKGLTRSKINSMLAVCAIVISAASFYATYLQAKASQEQVAAAKRQLKAETLPWLKMGYSNFDINQEKQYININISNSGTGPAMVHYIEYIYNDENHLHIEELLDSCCSLNAYKEALAEIEQDQRDINYRNAFGWFASSDTTNFLLADGEEFNVFMMQKTNFNSGLWQQIDQSIYEVKVNACYCSILKHCYIVDEKSNIEEVQSCDLPKQEETQALTE
;
A
#
# COMPACT_ATOMS: atom_id res chain seq x y z
N MET A 1 71.83 54.90 -37.88
CA MET A 1 72.12 55.92 -36.84
C MET A 1 72.25 55.16 -35.54
N LEU A 2 73.49 54.78 -35.20
CA LEU A 2 74.38 55.46 -34.23
C LEU A 2 73.99 55.04 -32.81
N ASP A 3 74.71 54.08 -32.22
CA ASP A 3 75.87 54.27 -31.32
C ASP A 3 75.38 54.31 -29.85
N HIS A 4 76.05 53.86 -28.78
CA HIS A 4 77.41 53.43 -28.50
C HIS A 4 77.42 52.84 -27.07
N HIS A 5 78.41 51.99 -26.75
CA HIS A 5 79.05 51.81 -25.42
C HIS A 5 78.19 51.34 -24.21
N ASP A 6 78.67 50.63 -23.20
CA ASP A 6 80.03 50.31 -22.79
C ASP A 6 80.06 49.06 -21.89
N ASP A 7 81.25 48.52 -21.79
CA ASP A 7 81.73 47.40 -21.02
C ASP A 7 81.60 47.60 -19.49
N LYS A 8 81.36 46.51 -18.74
CA LYS A 8 82.04 46.19 -17.45
C LYS A 8 81.51 44.92 -16.80
N LYS A 9 82.33 43.88 -16.88
CA LYS A 9 82.28 42.68 -16.02
C LYS A 9 82.69 43.04 -14.58
N HIS A 10 81.84 42.73 -13.60
CA HIS A 10 82.28 42.46 -12.23
C HIS A 10 81.75 41.09 -11.78
N LYS A 11 82.68 40.14 -11.63
CA LYS A 11 82.47 38.86 -10.96
C LYS A 11 82.38 39.11 -9.44
N LEU A 12 81.25 38.81 -8.83
CA LEU A 12 81.13 38.57 -7.39
C LEU A 12 80.74 37.11 -7.17
N ARG A 13 81.65 36.37 -6.53
CA ARG A 13 81.53 34.95 -6.18
C ARG A 13 80.47 34.74 -5.09
N ALA A 14 79.80 33.60 -5.21
CA ALA A 14 78.70 33.06 -4.42
C ALA A 14 78.89 33.00 -2.89
N LYS A 15 77.75 33.02 -2.18
CA LYS A 15 77.45 32.05 -1.12
C LYS A 15 76.04 31.48 -1.35
N ARG A 16 75.95 30.26 -1.90
CA ARG A 16 74.71 29.47 -1.88
C ARG A 16 74.60 28.83 -0.49
N PRO A 17 73.46 28.90 0.19
CA PRO A 17 73.29 28.16 1.44
C PRO A 17 73.29 26.65 1.16
N LEU A 18 74.03 25.91 1.99
CA LEU A 18 74.06 24.45 2.03
C LEU A 18 72.63 23.91 2.24
N ARG A 19 71.95 23.43 1.19
CA ARG A 19 70.79 22.56 1.35
C ARG A 19 71.31 21.18 1.71
N LYS A 20 71.15 20.77 2.98
CA LYS A 20 71.29 19.36 3.38
C LYS A 20 70.34 18.53 2.51
N GLY A 21 70.88 17.80 1.54
CA GLY A 21 70.10 16.93 0.65
C GLY A 21 69.58 15.74 1.44
N LEU A 22 68.25 15.63 1.54
CA LEU A 22 67.61 14.41 2.03
C LEU A 22 68.00 13.25 1.09
N THR A 23 68.42 12.11 1.64
CA THR A 23 68.71 10.89 0.87
C THR A 23 67.44 10.40 0.15
N ARG A 24 67.56 9.93 -1.11
CA ARG A 24 66.43 9.47 -1.95
C ARG A 24 65.48 8.50 -1.24
N SER A 25 66.02 7.62 -0.39
CA SER A 25 65.23 6.70 0.44
C SER A 25 64.26 7.42 1.39
N LYS A 26 64.68 8.50 2.06
CA LYS A 26 63.81 9.28 2.96
C LYS A 26 62.70 10.01 2.22
N ILE A 27 62.97 10.44 0.98
CA ILE A 27 61.96 11.08 0.12
C ILE A 27 60.90 10.06 -0.29
N ASN A 28 61.30 8.87 -0.74
CA ASN A 28 60.36 7.81 -1.12
C ASN A 28 59.50 7.34 0.06
N SER A 29 60.09 7.19 1.25
CA SER A 29 59.32 6.86 2.46
C SER A 29 58.33 7.96 2.85
N MET A 30 58.70 9.23 2.72
CA MET A 30 57.79 10.35 2.99
C MET A 30 56.62 10.37 2.00
N LEU A 31 56.88 10.15 0.71
CA LEU A 31 55.85 10.08 -0.33
C LEU A 31 54.88 8.91 -0.09
N ALA A 32 55.39 7.74 0.30
CA ALA A 32 54.56 6.58 0.63
C ALA A 32 53.64 6.85 1.83
N VAL A 33 54.15 7.48 2.89
CA VAL A 33 53.35 7.86 4.06
C VAL A 33 52.28 8.88 3.68
N CYS A 34 52.63 9.91 2.89
CA CYS A 34 51.66 10.89 2.40
C CYS A 34 50.55 10.23 1.58
N ALA A 35 50.89 9.29 0.69
CA ALA A 35 49.91 8.56 -0.09
C ALA A 35 48.93 7.78 0.79
N ILE A 36 49.43 7.05 1.81
CA ILE A 36 48.58 6.32 2.77
C ILE A 36 47.65 7.27 3.52
N VAL A 37 48.17 8.40 4.00
CA VAL A 37 47.38 9.41 4.73
C VAL A 37 46.29 10.00 3.85
N ILE A 38 46.61 10.34 2.60
CA ILE A 38 45.63 10.86 1.64
C ILE A 38 44.55 9.80 1.36
N SER A 39 44.93 8.56 1.10
CA SER A 39 43.99 7.46 0.85
C SER A 39 43.04 7.24 2.04
N ALA A 40 43.56 7.26 3.27
CA ALA A 40 42.74 7.10 4.48
C ALA A 40 41.77 8.27 4.68
N ALA A 41 42.22 9.50 4.48
CA ALA A 41 41.38 10.70 4.58
C ALA A 41 40.28 10.70 3.50
N SER A 42 40.61 10.34 2.26
CA SER A 42 39.64 10.22 1.17
C SER A 42 38.59 9.13 1.47
N PHE A 43 39.02 7.95 1.91
CA PHE A 43 38.10 6.87 2.29
C PHE A 43 37.15 7.32 3.42
N TYR A 44 37.67 7.99 4.45
CA TYR A 44 36.87 8.48 5.56
C TYR A 44 35.83 9.52 5.10
N ALA A 45 36.21 10.48 4.25
CA ALA A 45 35.29 11.46 3.70
C ALA A 45 34.18 10.79 2.87
N THR A 46 34.54 9.82 2.02
CA THR A 46 33.57 9.03 1.25
C THR A 46 32.65 8.21 2.16
N TYR A 47 33.18 7.62 3.24
CA TYR A 47 32.38 6.87 4.21
C TYR A 47 31.34 7.76 4.90
N LEU A 48 31.74 8.96 5.35
CA LEU A 48 30.80 9.94 5.92
C LEU A 48 29.75 10.38 4.90
N GLN A 49 30.15 10.63 3.65
CA GLN A 49 29.22 10.98 2.57
C GLN A 49 28.24 9.84 2.27
N ALA A 50 28.70 8.59 2.26
CA ALA A 50 27.87 7.42 2.07
C ALA A 50 26.86 7.23 3.21
N LYS A 51 27.28 7.48 4.46
CA LYS A 51 26.36 7.45 5.61
C LYS A 51 25.29 8.55 5.52
N ALA A 52 25.69 9.77 5.18
CA ALA A 52 24.76 10.89 5.03
C ALA A 52 23.77 10.67 3.88
N SER A 53 24.22 10.11 2.75
CA SER A 53 23.34 9.81 1.62
C SER A 53 22.32 8.71 1.95
N GLN A 54 22.71 7.69 2.72
CA GLN A 54 21.78 6.67 3.20
C GLN A 54 20.66 7.26 4.08
N GLU A 55 21.00 8.19 4.96
CA GLU A 55 20.02 8.86 5.82
C GLU A 55 19.02 9.70 5.02
N GLN A 56 19.52 10.43 4.00
CA GLN A 56 18.66 11.17 3.07
C GLN A 56 17.71 10.26 2.30
N VAL A 57 18.20 9.11 1.81
CA VAL A 57 17.35 8.11 1.13
C VAL A 57 16.29 7.57 2.08
N ALA A 58 16.63 7.30 3.34
CA ALA A 58 15.67 6.82 4.32
C ALA A 58 14.60 7.87 4.65
N ALA A 59 14.99 9.14 4.79
CA ALA A 59 14.05 10.24 4.99
C ALA A 59 13.11 10.42 3.78
N ALA A 60 13.66 10.43 2.56
CA ALA A 60 12.89 10.53 1.33
C ALA A 60 11.89 9.37 1.17
N LYS A 61 12.29 8.13 1.52
CA LYS A 61 11.37 6.98 1.50
C LYS A 61 10.19 7.13 2.46
N ARG A 62 10.43 7.67 3.67
CA ARG A 62 9.34 7.91 4.64
C ARG A 62 8.38 8.99 4.14
N GLN A 63 8.91 10.05 3.55
CA GLN A 63 8.08 11.10 2.93
C GLN A 63 7.23 10.54 1.81
N LEU A 64 7.84 9.82 0.87
CA LEU A 64 7.12 9.20 -0.23
C LEU A 64 6.05 8.22 0.25
N LYS A 65 6.36 7.41 1.28
CA LYS A 65 5.39 6.50 1.90
C LYS A 65 4.19 7.25 2.47
N ALA A 66 4.41 8.38 3.14
CA ALA A 66 3.31 9.20 3.68
C ALA A 66 2.49 9.89 2.57
N GLU A 67 3.14 10.30 1.47
CA GLU A 67 2.48 10.91 0.31
C GLU A 67 1.72 9.91 -0.57
N THR A 68 1.96 8.62 -0.40
CA THR A 68 1.37 7.54 -1.22
C THR A 68 0.71 6.46 -0.38
N LEU A 69 0.21 6.84 0.81
CA LEU A 69 -0.50 5.93 1.70
C LEU A 69 -1.98 5.89 1.30
N PRO A 70 -2.46 4.77 0.72
CA PRO A 70 -3.89 4.60 0.52
C PRO A 70 -4.55 4.46 1.90
N TRP A 71 -5.75 5.00 2.05
CA TRP A 71 -6.49 4.90 3.31
C TRP A 71 -7.87 4.36 3.00
N LEU A 72 -7.98 3.05 3.13
CA LEU A 72 -9.20 2.34 2.81
C LEU A 72 -10.20 2.45 3.96
N LYS A 73 -11.48 2.62 3.60
CA LYS A 73 -12.60 2.73 4.54
C LYS A 73 -13.75 1.87 4.07
N MET A 74 -14.27 1.06 4.97
CA MET A 74 -15.53 0.33 4.75
C MET A 74 -16.71 1.28 4.97
N GLY A 75 -17.68 1.23 4.07
CA GLY A 75 -18.91 2.00 4.15
C GLY A 75 -20.14 1.10 4.20
N TYR A 76 -21.12 1.52 4.98
CA TYR A 76 -22.45 0.95 5.03
C TYR A 76 -23.49 2.09 4.95
N SER A 77 -24.47 1.93 4.07
CA SER A 77 -25.67 2.77 4.03
C SER A 77 -26.89 1.90 3.84
N ASN A 78 -28.01 2.31 4.43
CA ASN A 78 -29.30 1.64 4.29
C ASN A 78 -30.36 2.51 3.58
N PHE A 79 -29.94 3.67 3.06
CA PHE A 79 -30.82 4.59 2.35
C PHE A 79 -30.08 5.31 1.23
N ASP A 80 -30.69 5.36 0.05
CA ASP A 80 -30.25 6.19 -1.06
C ASP A 80 -31.06 7.49 -1.06
N ILE A 81 -30.37 8.61 -0.77
CA ILE A 81 -30.98 9.94 -0.71
C ILE A 81 -31.42 10.44 -2.09
N ASN A 82 -30.74 10.05 -3.16
CA ASN A 82 -31.06 10.52 -4.51
C ASN A 82 -32.31 9.81 -5.06
N GLN A 83 -32.46 8.53 -4.72
CA GLN A 83 -33.62 7.73 -5.13
C GLN A 83 -34.76 7.74 -4.11
N GLU A 84 -34.54 8.30 -2.92
CA GLU A 84 -35.45 8.29 -1.77
C GLU A 84 -35.96 6.87 -1.43
N LYS A 85 -35.05 5.89 -1.46
CA LYS A 85 -35.37 4.47 -1.26
C LYS A 85 -34.50 3.81 -0.21
N GLN A 86 -35.09 2.86 0.52
CA GLN A 86 -34.35 1.98 1.41
C GLN A 86 -33.50 1.01 0.58
N TYR A 87 -32.19 1.10 0.77
CA TYR A 87 -31.21 0.49 -0.09
C TYR A 87 -29.95 0.18 0.71
N ILE A 88 -29.60 -1.10 0.83
CA ILE A 88 -28.32 -1.48 1.43
C ILE A 88 -27.23 -1.24 0.39
N ASN A 89 -26.20 -0.49 0.77
CA ASN A 89 -24.94 -0.40 0.05
C ASN A 89 -23.79 -0.68 1.01
N ILE A 90 -23.01 -1.71 0.72
CA ILE A 90 -21.74 -2.01 1.38
C ILE A 90 -20.65 -1.71 0.35
N ASN A 91 -19.74 -0.83 0.72
CA ASN A 91 -18.66 -0.41 -0.17
C ASN A 91 -17.32 -0.36 0.56
N ILE A 92 -16.27 -0.26 -0.24
CA ILE A 92 -14.94 0.11 0.22
C ILE A 92 -14.47 1.31 -0.60
N SER A 93 -13.95 2.32 0.08
CA SER A 93 -13.48 3.56 -0.54
C SER A 93 -12.04 3.83 -0.17
N ASN A 94 -11.29 4.48 -1.05
CA ASN A 94 -9.94 4.95 -0.76
C ASN A 94 -9.95 6.46 -0.53
N SER A 95 -9.85 6.87 0.74
CA SER A 95 -9.76 8.26 1.17
C SER A 95 -8.32 8.75 1.38
N GLY A 96 -7.33 7.91 1.06
CA GLY A 96 -5.91 8.26 1.17
C GLY A 96 -5.34 8.73 -0.16
N THR A 97 -4.02 8.70 -0.29
CA THR A 97 -3.35 9.14 -1.50
C THR A 97 -2.71 7.98 -2.24
N GLY A 98 -2.93 7.96 -3.56
CA GLY A 98 -2.45 6.88 -4.42
C GLY A 98 -3.32 5.62 -4.35
N PRO A 99 -3.15 4.70 -5.31
CA PRO A 99 -4.04 3.56 -5.44
C PRO A 99 -3.63 2.39 -4.53
N ALA A 100 -4.63 1.63 -4.11
CA ALA A 100 -4.49 0.39 -3.36
C ALA A 100 -4.72 -0.81 -4.28
N MET A 101 -3.82 -1.77 -4.28
CA MET A 101 -4.09 -3.10 -4.81
C MET A 101 -4.69 -3.93 -3.69
N VAL A 102 -6.02 -4.06 -3.67
CA VAL A 102 -6.74 -4.87 -2.69
C VAL A 102 -6.61 -6.34 -3.09
N HIS A 103 -6.06 -7.15 -2.19
CA HIS A 103 -5.86 -8.58 -2.43
C HIS A 103 -7.09 -9.38 -2.03
N TYR A 104 -7.64 -9.09 -0.86
CA TYR A 104 -8.85 -9.72 -0.35
C TYR A 104 -9.54 -8.82 0.68
N ILE A 105 -10.82 -9.10 0.90
CA ILE A 105 -11.59 -8.62 2.04
C ILE A 105 -12.08 -9.84 2.79
N GLU A 106 -11.71 -9.94 4.06
CA GLU A 106 -12.15 -10.97 4.99
C GLU A 106 -13.26 -10.41 5.87
N TYR A 107 -14.32 -11.19 6.03
CA TYR A 107 -15.44 -10.92 6.92
C TYR A 107 -15.45 -11.96 8.03
N ILE A 108 -15.55 -11.51 9.28
CA ILE A 108 -15.59 -12.39 10.44
C ILE A 108 -16.92 -12.18 11.15
N TYR A 109 -17.71 -13.24 11.23
CA TYR A 109 -19.02 -13.26 11.87
C TYR A 109 -19.15 -14.54 12.71
N ASN A 110 -19.53 -14.41 13.99
CA ASN A 110 -19.60 -15.55 14.92
C ASN A 110 -18.35 -16.45 14.94
N ASP A 111 -17.16 -15.84 14.86
CA ASP A 111 -15.85 -16.52 14.77
C ASP A 111 -15.63 -17.37 13.50
N GLU A 112 -16.51 -17.26 12.50
CA GLU A 112 -16.34 -17.83 11.16
C GLU A 112 -15.77 -16.78 10.20
N ASN A 113 -14.75 -17.19 9.42
CA ASN A 113 -14.13 -16.32 8.41
C ASN A 113 -14.72 -16.60 7.02
N HIS A 114 -15.09 -15.54 6.33
CA HIS A 114 -15.63 -15.57 4.97
C HIS A 114 -14.79 -14.65 4.06
N LEU A 115 -14.54 -15.09 2.83
CA LEU A 115 -13.82 -14.27 1.83
C LEU A 115 -14.77 -13.63 0.82
N HIS A 116 -15.97 -14.19 0.67
CA HIS A 116 -16.99 -13.64 -0.21
C HIS A 116 -18.17 -13.11 0.61
N ILE A 117 -18.64 -11.92 0.26
CA ILE A 117 -19.75 -11.27 0.97
C ILE A 117 -21.02 -12.12 0.94
N GLU A 118 -21.23 -12.93 -0.11
CA GLU A 118 -22.38 -13.82 -0.17
C GLU A 118 -22.31 -14.96 0.85
N GLU A 119 -21.11 -15.49 1.14
CA GLU A 119 -20.92 -16.52 2.17
C GLU A 119 -21.25 -15.96 3.56
N LEU A 120 -20.78 -14.74 3.84
CA LEU A 120 -21.13 -14.01 5.06
C LEU A 120 -22.64 -13.84 5.19
N LEU A 121 -23.29 -13.32 4.14
CA LEU A 121 -24.72 -13.04 4.17
C LEU A 121 -25.57 -14.31 4.22
N ASP A 122 -25.03 -15.45 3.77
CA ASP A 122 -25.66 -16.75 3.97
C ASP A 122 -25.55 -17.22 5.43
N SER A 123 -24.36 -17.14 6.05
CA SER A 123 -24.14 -17.50 7.46
C SER A 123 -24.95 -16.60 8.41
N CYS A 124 -25.01 -15.28 8.16
CA CYS A 124 -25.81 -14.36 8.96
C CYS A 124 -27.31 -14.55 8.78
N CYS A 125 -27.77 -14.60 7.53
CA CYS A 125 -29.14 -14.24 7.21
C CYS A 125 -29.79 -15.14 6.14
N SER A 126 -29.15 -16.26 5.79
CA SER A 126 -29.68 -17.28 4.86
C SER A 126 -29.98 -16.75 3.45
N LEU A 127 -29.07 -15.96 2.89
CA LEU A 127 -29.17 -15.42 1.53
C LEU A 127 -29.43 -16.50 0.47
N ASN A 128 -28.88 -17.71 0.60
CA ASN A 128 -29.09 -18.79 -0.37
C ASN A 128 -30.53 -19.33 -0.34
N ALA A 129 -31.14 -19.47 0.84
CA ALA A 129 -32.55 -19.85 0.94
C ALA A 129 -33.46 -18.82 0.25
N TYR A 130 -33.10 -17.53 0.33
CA TYR A 130 -33.79 -16.48 -0.42
C TYR A 130 -33.60 -16.61 -1.93
N LYS A 131 -32.38 -16.90 -2.41
CA LYS A 131 -32.11 -17.15 -3.84
C LYS A 131 -32.90 -18.34 -4.38
N GLU A 132 -33.03 -19.42 -3.61
CA GLU A 132 -33.80 -20.61 -3.98
C GLU A 132 -35.30 -20.31 -4.08
N ALA A 133 -35.87 -19.66 -3.06
CA ALA A 133 -37.27 -19.23 -3.09
C ALA A 133 -37.58 -18.29 -4.27
N LEU A 134 -36.63 -17.44 -4.63
CA LEU A 134 -36.71 -16.61 -5.80
C LEU A 134 -36.77 -17.44 -7.09
N ALA A 135 -35.84 -18.38 -7.28
CA ALA A 135 -35.77 -19.20 -8.49
C ALA A 135 -37.06 -20.00 -8.75
N GLU A 136 -37.72 -20.50 -7.70
CA GLU A 136 -39.01 -21.19 -7.82
C GLU A 136 -40.13 -20.27 -8.35
N ILE A 137 -40.22 -19.04 -7.84
CA ILE A 137 -41.25 -18.08 -8.24
C ILE A 137 -41.03 -17.57 -9.66
N GLU A 138 -39.78 -17.42 -10.10
CA GLU A 138 -39.44 -17.01 -11.47
C GLU A 138 -39.94 -18.02 -12.50
N GLN A 139 -39.88 -19.32 -12.17
CA GLN A 139 -40.37 -20.38 -13.06
C GLN A 139 -41.91 -20.40 -13.20
N ASP A 140 -42.64 -19.96 -12.17
CA ASP A 140 -44.12 -19.99 -12.14
C ASP A 140 -44.76 -18.73 -12.75
N GLN A 141 -44.13 -17.55 -12.62
CA GLN A 141 -44.75 -16.24 -12.91
C GLN A 141 -44.07 -15.50 -14.08
N ARG A 142 -44.28 -15.93 -15.33
CA ARG A 142 -43.61 -15.35 -16.52
C ARG A 142 -44.03 -13.93 -16.93
N ASP A 143 -45.09 -13.37 -16.34
CA ASP A 143 -45.64 -12.04 -16.72
C ASP A 143 -45.34 -10.91 -15.71
N ILE A 144 -44.56 -11.17 -14.65
CA ILE A 144 -44.22 -10.16 -13.63
C ILE A 144 -42.84 -9.57 -13.92
N ASN A 145 -42.70 -8.23 -13.76
CA ASN A 145 -41.38 -7.62 -13.69
C ASN A 145 -40.69 -8.02 -12.38
N TYR A 146 -39.93 -9.10 -12.46
CA TYR A 146 -39.30 -9.79 -11.34
C TYR A 146 -38.44 -8.85 -10.47
N ARG A 147 -37.62 -8.01 -11.11
CA ARG A 147 -36.71 -7.09 -10.42
C ARG A 147 -37.44 -6.05 -9.57
N ASN A 148 -38.61 -5.59 -10.02
CA ASN A 148 -39.39 -4.61 -9.27
C ASN A 148 -40.20 -5.24 -8.14
N ALA A 149 -40.73 -6.45 -8.34
CA ALA A 149 -41.59 -7.12 -7.37
C ALA A 149 -40.78 -7.72 -6.21
N PHE A 150 -39.71 -8.43 -6.53
CA PHE A 150 -38.89 -9.15 -5.55
C PHE A 150 -37.69 -8.33 -5.09
N GLY A 151 -37.28 -7.34 -5.89
CA GLY A 151 -36.05 -6.62 -5.70
C GLY A 151 -34.90 -7.33 -6.38
N TRP A 152 -33.73 -6.73 -6.30
CA TRP A 152 -32.50 -7.32 -6.78
C TRP A 152 -31.38 -6.97 -5.81
N PHE A 153 -30.39 -7.85 -5.75
CA PHE A 153 -29.12 -7.57 -5.12
C PHE A 153 -28.01 -7.81 -6.14
N ALA A 154 -26.85 -7.25 -5.88
CA ALA A 154 -25.63 -7.52 -6.61
C ALA A 154 -24.48 -7.60 -5.61
N SER A 155 -23.56 -8.52 -5.86
CA SER A 155 -22.29 -8.64 -5.15
C SER A 155 -21.17 -8.51 -6.17
N SER A 156 -20.01 -8.05 -5.70
CA SER A 156 -18.79 -7.97 -6.50
C SER A 156 -17.75 -8.94 -5.95
N ASP A 157 -16.90 -9.47 -6.83
CA ASP A 157 -15.68 -10.16 -6.38
C ASP A 157 -14.70 -9.14 -5.79
N THR A 158 -14.27 -9.39 -4.56
CA THR A 158 -13.38 -8.51 -3.78
C THR A 158 -11.94 -9.00 -3.79
N THR A 159 -11.59 -9.91 -4.70
CA THR A 159 -10.26 -10.49 -4.86
C THR A 159 -9.44 -9.74 -5.90
N ASN A 160 -8.21 -9.36 -5.55
CA ASN A 160 -7.20 -8.80 -6.47
C ASN A 160 -7.71 -7.68 -7.39
N PHE A 161 -8.27 -6.61 -6.82
CA PHE A 161 -8.72 -5.44 -7.58
C PHE A 161 -7.93 -4.19 -7.22
N LEU A 162 -7.83 -3.27 -8.18
CA LEU A 162 -7.23 -1.96 -7.97
C LEU A 162 -8.30 -0.98 -7.53
N LEU A 163 -8.03 -0.23 -6.46
CA LEU A 163 -8.86 0.85 -5.97
C LEU A 163 -8.08 2.17 -6.05
N ALA A 164 -8.46 3.04 -6.98
CA ALA A 164 -7.79 4.31 -7.19
C ALA A 164 -8.02 5.30 -6.03
N ASP A 165 -7.26 6.39 -6.02
CA ASP A 165 -7.47 7.50 -5.07
C ASP A 165 -8.85 8.13 -5.28
N GLY A 166 -9.63 8.25 -4.20
CA GLY A 166 -10.98 8.80 -4.21
C GLY A 166 -12.04 7.88 -4.83
N GLU A 167 -11.66 6.67 -5.25
CA GLU A 167 -12.59 5.70 -5.81
C GLU A 167 -13.37 4.96 -4.70
N GLU A 168 -14.62 4.63 -5.02
CA GLU A 168 -15.48 3.76 -4.22
C GLU A 168 -15.80 2.50 -5.04
N PHE A 169 -15.65 1.35 -4.42
CA PHE A 169 -15.98 0.05 -4.98
C PHE A 169 -17.16 -0.55 -4.21
N ASN A 170 -18.25 -0.84 -4.94
CA ASN A 170 -19.45 -1.44 -4.35
C ASN A 170 -19.23 -2.94 -4.18
N VAL A 171 -19.23 -3.40 -2.93
CA VAL A 171 -19.04 -4.81 -2.55
C VAL A 171 -20.37 -5.55 -2.63
N PHE A 172 -21.42 -4.98 -2.06
CA PHE A 172 -22.74 -5.58 -2.05
C PHE A 172 -23.81 -4.50 -2.01
N MET A 173 -24.91 -4.75 -2.71
CA MET A 173 -26.04 -3.85 -2.68
C MET A 173 -27.36 -4.59 -2.81
N MET A 174 -28.38 -4.10 -2.11
CA MET A 174 -29.71 -4.72 -2.10
C MET A 174 -30.81 -3.70 -1.90
N GLN A 175 -31.75 -3.64 -2.84
CA GLN A 175 -32.93 -2.81 -2.72
C GLN A 175 -33.97 -3.49 -1.82
N LYS A 176 -34.56 -2.74 -0.89
CA LYS A 176 -35.68 -3.23 -0.09
C LYS A 176 -36.98 -3.27 -0.91
N THR A 177 -37.73 -4.35 -0.76
CA THR A 177 -39.07 -4.55 -1.29
C THR A 177 -39.98 -5.13 -0.21
N ASN A 178 -41.28 -5.25 -0.49
CA ASN A 178 -42.20 -5.92 0.42
C ASN A 178 -41.85 -7.40 0.59
N PHE A 179 -41.33 -8.03 -0.47
CA PHE A 179 -40.99 -9.45 -0.49
C PHE A 179 -39.74 -9.77 0.34
N ASN A 180 -38.70 -8.94 0.23
CA ASN A 180 -37.41 -9.21 0.89
C ASN A 180 -37.20 -8.46 2.21
N SER A 181 -38.25 -7.81 2.72
CA SER A 181 -38.17 -6.93 3.90
C SER A 181 -37.58 -7.61 5.13
N GLY A 182 -37.88 -8.90 5.36
CA GLY A 182 -37.33 -9.69 6.45
C GLY A 182 -35.82 -9.90 6.33
N LEU A 183 -35.36 -10.43 5.20
CA LEU A 183 -33.93 -10.60 4.90
C LEU A 183 -33.19 -9.27 4.98
N TRP A 184 -33.72 -8.24 4.32
CA TRP A 184 -33.13 -6.90 4.31
C TRP A 184 -32.93 -6.36 5.74
N GLN A 185 -33.94 -6.53 6.60
CA GLN A 185 -33.85 -6.06 7.99
C GLN A 185 -32.86 -6.88 8.83
N GLN A 186 -32.75 -8.20 8.59
CA GLN A 186 -31.74 -9.04 9.24
C GLN A 186 -30.33 -8.60 8.87
N ILE A 187 -30.08 -8.30 7.60
CA ILE A 187 -28.78 -7.77 7.14
C ILE A 187 -28.50 -6.42 7.81
N ASP A 188 -29.45 -5.48 7.78
CA ASP A 188 -29.28 -4.14 8.37
C ASP A 188 -28.98 -4.16 9.87
N GLN A 189 -29.52 -5.15 10.60
CA GLN A 189 -29.27 -5.31 12.03
C GLN A 189 -27.93 -5.99 12.31
N SER A 190 -27.60 -7.04 11.56
CA SER A 190 -26.46 -7.92 11.87
C SER A 190 -25.13 -7.39 11.33
N ILE A 191 -25.16 -6.50 10.32
CA ILE A 191 -23.93 -6.02 9.67
C ILE A 191 -22.96 -5.32 10.64
N TYR A 192 -23.48 -4.71 11.72
CA TYR A 192 -22.67 -4.04 12.74
C TYR A 192 -21.91 -5.02 13.66
N GLU A 193 -22.26 -6.30 13.63
CA GLU A 193 -21.57 -7.36 14.39
C GLU A 193 -20.41 -7.99 13.60
N VAL A 194 -20.35 -7.71 12.30
CA VAL A 194 -19.32 -8.23 11.39
C VAL A 194 -18.03 -7.44 11.54
N LYS A 195 -16.92 -8.12 11.80
CA LYS A 195 -15.58 -7.52 11.67
C LYS A 195 -15.10 -7.66 10.24
N VAL A 196 -14.38 -6.66 9.74
CA VAL A 196 -13.91 -6.65 8.35
C VAL A 196 -12.43 -6.34 8.34
N ASN A 197 -11.65 -7.17 7.64
CA ASN A 197 -10.24 -6.93 7.40
C ASN A 197 -9.99 -6.90 5.89
N ALA A 198 -9.52 -5.78 5.35
CA ALA A 198 -9.07 -5.71 3.96
C ALA A 198 -7.54 -5.68 3.90
N CYS A 199 -6.93 -6.62 3.19
CA CYS A 199 -5.50 -6.59 2.92
C CYS A 199 -5.22 -5.97 1.57
N TYR A 200 -4.34 -4.98 1.54
CA TYR A 200 -3.97 -4.29 0.32
C TYR A 200 -2.50 -3.87 0.32
N CYS A 201 -1.95 -3.67 -0.87
CA CYS A 201 -0.61 -3.11 -1.02
C CYS A 201 -0.66 -1.80 -1.81
N SER A 202 0.19 -0.84 -1.46
CA SER A 202 0.41 0.34 -2.30
C SER A 202 1.27 -0.03 -3.51
N ILE A 203 1.35 0.88 -4.49
CA ILE A 203 2.25 0.72 -5.66
C ILE A 203 3.72 0.53 -5.24
N LEU A 204 4.11 1.06 -4.07
CA LEU A 204 5.47 0.93 -3.54
C LEU A 204 5.75 -0.44 -2.91
N LYS A 205 4.82 -1.40 -3.02
CA LYS A 205 4.92 -2.77 -2.48
C LYS A 205 5.01 -2.83 -0.95
N HIS A 206 4.50 -1.80 -0.28
CA HIS A 206 4.20 -1.87 1.15
C HIS A 206 2.77 -2.36 1.31
N CYS A 207 2.58 -3.39 2.14
CA CYS A 207 1.29 -4.02 2.34
C CYS A 207 0.74 -3.71 3.73
N TYR A 208 -0.59 -3.68 3.83
CA TYR A 208 -1.30 -3.30 5.04
C TYR A 208 -2.57 -4.10 5.18
N ILE A 209 -3.00 -4.28 6.42
CA ILE A 209 -4.35 -4.71 6.77
C ILE A 209 -5.08 -3.49 7.34
N VAL A 210 -6.30 -3.27 6.88
CA VAL A 210 -7.20 -2.27 7.44
C VAL A 210 -8.43 -2.94 8.05
N ASP A 211 -8.85 -2.47 9.22
CA ASP A 211 -10.05 -2.96 9.91
C ASP A 211 -11.31 -2.14 9.56
N GLU A 212 -12.46 -2.52 10.13
CA GLU A 212 -13.74 -1.83 9.91
C GLU A 212 -13.75 -0.37 10.42
N LYS A 213 -12.82 -0.03 11.32
CA LYS A 213 -12.63 1.30 11.90
C LYS A 213 -11.57 2.10 11.15
N SER A 214 -11.07 1.58 10.03
CA SER A 214 -10.02 2.21 9.22
C SER A 214 -8.67 2.34 9.93
N ASN A 215 -8.38 1.48 10.93
CA ASN A 215 -7.06 1.36 11.52
C ASN A 215 -6.15 0.56 10.58
N ILE A 216 -4.93 1.06 10.36
CA ILE A 216 -3.98 0.48 9.40
C ILE A 216 -2.83 -0.16 10.15
N GLU A 217 -2.55 -1.43 9.84
CA GLU A 217 -1.38 -2.17 10.31
C GLU A 217 -0.50 -2.58 9.12
N GLU A 218 0.81 -2.36 9.19
CA GLU A 218 1.74 -2.76 8.13
C GLU A 218 2.09 -4.25 8.26
N VAL A 219 2.00 -4.97 7.14
CA VAL A 219 2.29 -6.41 7.04
C VAL A 219 3.31 -6.68 5.94
N GLN A 220 3.98 -7.83 6.00
CA GLN A 220 4.99 -8.22 5.01
C GLN A 220 4.36 -8.54 3.64
N SER A 221 3.19 -9.19 3.65
CA SER A 221 2.49 -9.67 2.45
C SER A 221 1.00 -9.84 2.75
N CYS A 222 0.19 -9.76 1.69
CA CYS A 222 -1.22 -10.13 1.71
C CYS A 222 -1.38 -11.57 1.24
N ASP A 223 -0.96 -12.52 2.08
CA ASP A 223 -1.24 -13.93 1.83
C ASP A 223 -2.69 -14.24 2.23
N LEU A 224 -3.40 -15.00 1.40
CA LEU A 224 -4.77 -15.40 1.72
C LEU A 224 -4.77 -16.14 3.08
N PRO A 225 -5.70 -15.80 4.00
CA PRO A 225 -5.85 -16.55 5.22
C PRO A 225 -6.16 -18.00 4.88
N LYS A 226 -5.45 -18.94 5.51
CA LYS A 226 -5.69 -20.37 5.29
C LYS A 226 -7.08 -20.68 5.81
N GLN A 227 -8.01 -21.01 4.92
CA GLN A 227 -9.27 -21.63 5.32
C GLN A 227 -8.92 -22.96 5.97
N GLU A 228 -9.25 -23.13 7.25
CA GLU A 228 -9.19 -24.44 7.89
C GLU A 228 -10.20 -25.33 7.16
N GLU A 229 -9.70 -26.20 6.28
CA GLU A 229 -10.48 -27.26 5.66
C GLU A 229 -11.06 -28.12 6.80
N THR A 230 -12.30 -27.84 7.18
CA THR A 230 -13.11 -28.79 7.94
C THR A 230 -13.37 -29.95 6.99
N GLN A 231 -12.45 -30.91 6.98
CA GLN A 231 -12.65 -32.22 6.40
C GLN A 231 -13.83 -32.86 7.12
N ALA A 232 -15.01 -32.74 6.52
CA ALA A 232 -16.14 -33.60 6.82
C ALA A 232 -15.69 -35.03 6.50
N LEU A 233 -15.28 -35.77 7.54
CA LEU A 233 -15.22 -37.22 7.50
C LEU A 233 -16.63 -37.73 7.22
N THR A 234 -16.84 -38.11 5.96
CA THR A 234 -17.86 -39.06 5.55
C THR A 234 -17.20 -40.43 5.56
N GLU A 235 -17.41 -41.18 6.62
CA GLU A 235 -17.45 -42.66 6.63
C GLU A 235 -18.68 -43.12 7.42
#